data_AF-A0A969I646-F1
#
_entry.id   AF-A0A969I646-F1
#
_cell.length_a   1.000
_cell.length_b   1.000
_cell.length_c   1.000
_cell.angle_alpha   90.00
_cell.angle_beta   90.00
_cell.angle_gamma   90.00
#
_symmetry.space_group_name_H-M   'P 1'
#
loop_
_entity.id
_entity.type
_entity.pdbx_description
1 polymer ?
#
loop_
_entity_poly.entity_id
_entity_poly.type
_entity_poly.pdbx_seq_one_letter_code
_entity_poly.pdbx_strand_id
1 'polypeptide(L)'
;MNLPVETRLPFLDLRLLNFLLALPPLPWFVGKEILRQAGRDRLPMAICQRPKTALGGLPFYLALQRQGFPGEIFSHESNSGINAYVNQRLLAIAAGSSLPPMLAWGCLRPVSLHYWLQRYCGSCGCVGRSASANTVDSN
;
A
#
# COMPACT_ATOMS: atom_id res chain seq x y z
N MET A 1 7.35 -21.87 6.28
CA MET A 1 8.78 -21.48 6.18
C MET A 1 8.83 -19.98 5.99
N ASN A 2 9.41 -19.23 6.94
CA ASN A 2 9.63 -17.78 6.79
C ASN A 2 11.15 -17.57 6.69
N LEU A 3 11.68 -17.46 5.48
CA LEU A 3 13.10 -17.22 5.27
C LEU A 3 13.35 -15.72 5.43
N PRO A 4 14.31 -15.27 6.26
CA PRO A 4 14.59 -13.85 6.44
C PRO A 4 15.29 -13.31 5.19
N VAL A 5 14.51 -12.87 4.21
CA VAL A 5 15.01 -12.27 2.97
C VAL A 5 14.84 -10.77 3.05
N GLU A 6 15.93 -10.03 2.83
CA GLU A 6 15.84 -8.59 2.61
C GLU A 6 15.22 -8.31 1.24
N THR A 7 14.09 -7.58 1.22
CA THR A 7 13.43 -7.17 -0.01
C THR A 7 13.77 -5.71 -0.31
N ARG A 8 14.39 -5.46 -1.46
CA ARG A 8 14.66 -4.11 -1.96
C ARG A 8 13.71 -3.80 -3.11
N LEU A 9 13.20 -2.58 -3.17
CA LEU A 9 12.31 -2.09 -4.23
C LEU A 9 12.97 -0.92 -4.97
N PRO A 10 13.89 -1.15 -5.93
CA PRO A 10 14.67 -0.08 -6.56
C PRO A 10 13.82 1.00 -7.24
N PHE A 11 12.62 0.63 -7.72
CA PHE A 11 11.69 1.58 -8.33
C PHE A 11 11.01 2.53 -7.32
N LEU A 12 11.15 2.27 -6.01
CA LEU A 12 10.69 3.14 -4.93
C LEU A 12 11.83 3.97 -4.31
N ASP A 13 12.98 4.08 -5.00
CA ASP A 13 14.03 5.01 -4.60
C ASP A 13 13.54 6.47 -4.69
N LEU A 14 13.78 7.27 -3.65
CA LEU A 14 13.31 8.66 -3.58
C LEU A 14 13.88 9.55 -4.68
N ARG A 15 15.14 9.33 -5.09
CA ARG A 15 15.76 10.09 -6.18
C ARG A 15 15.04 9.79 -7.49
N LEU A 16 14.73 8.52 -7.73
CA LEU A 16 14.00 8.10 -8.92
C LEU A 16 12.56 8.61 -8.91
N LEU A 17 11.87 8.51 -7.77
CA LEU A 17 10.51 9.04 -7.61
C LEU A 17 10.46 10.55 -7.86
N ASN A 18 11.36 11.33 -7.25
CA ASN A 18 11.41 12.78 -7.45
C ASN A 18 11.68 13.14 -8.92
N PHE A 19 12.59 12.43 -9.58
CA PHE A 19 12.82 12.60 -11.02
C PHE A 19 11.57 12.28 -11.84
N LEU A 20 10.95 11.12 -11.60
CA LEU A 20 9.75 10.69 -12.34
C LEU A 20 8.59 11.67 -12.13
N LEU A 21 8.34 12.13 -10.91
CA LEU A 21 7.26 13.07 -10.59
C LEU A 21 7.47 14.47 -11.18
N ALA A 22 8.71 14.84 -11.54
CA ALA A 22 9.01 16.09 -12.23
C ALA A 22 8.79 16.03 -13.75
N LEU A 23 8.59 14.84 -14.33
CA LEU A 23 8.37 14.67 -15.77
C LEU A 23 6.89 14.83 -16.14
N PRO A 24 6.59 15.34 -17.35
CA PRO A 24 5.23 15.32 -17.85
C PRO A 24 4.76 13.87 -18.02
N PRO A 25 3.50 13.53 -17.66
CA PRO A 25 3.01 12.17 -17.79
C PRO A 25 3.04 11.62 -19.22
N LEU A 26 2.84 12.51 -20.21
CA LEU A 26 2.94 12.18 -21.63
C LEU A 26 4.24 12.74 -22.23
N PRO A 27 4.92 11.97 -23.10
CA PRO A 27 4.64 10.58 -23.49
C PRO A 27 5.17 9.54 -22.48
N TRP A 28 5.89 9.99 -21.45
CA TRP A 28 6.84 9.15 -20.70
C TRP A 28 6.21 7.99 -19.92
N PHE A 29 5.01 8.17 -19.35
CA PHE A 29 4.41 7.16 -18.47
C PHE A 29 3.54 6.17 -19.23
N VAL A 30 3.01 6.57 -20.39
CA VAL A 30 2.20 5.69 -21.23
C VAL A 30 3.04 4.54 -21.75
N GLY A 31 2.51 3.32 -21.66
CA GLY A 31 3.20 2.13 -22.12
C GLY A 31 4.53 1.83 -21.42
N LYS A 32 4.87 2.55 -20.33
CA LYS A 32 6.19 2.58 -19.70
C LYS A 32 7.31 3.07 -20.64
N GLU A 33 7.02 4.03 -21.50
CA GLU A 33 7.97 4.48 -22.54
C GLU A 33 9.33 4.87 -21.98
N ILE A 34 9.37 5.63 -20.87
CA ILE A 34 10.64 6.02 -20.24
C ILE A 34 11.50 4.81 -19.84
N LEU A 35 10.87 3.74 -19.34
CA LEU A 35 11.58 2.53 -18.94
C LEU A 35 12.07 1.75 -20.17
N ARG A 36 11.30 1.75 -21.25
CA ARG A 36 11.69 1.11 -22.52
C ARG A 36 12.88 1.83 -23.15
N GLN A 37 12.85 3.16 -23.16
CA GLN A 37 13.95 4.00 -23.66
C GLN A 37 15.23 3.75 -22.85
N ALA A 38 15.14 3.80 -21.52
CA ALA A 38 16.29 3.53 -20.64
C ALA A 38 16.85 2.10 -20.80
N GLY A 39 16.03 1.14 -21.23
CA GLY A 39 16.42 -0.25 -21.44
C GLY A 39 17.00 -0.58 -22.81
N ARG A 40 16.79 0.26 -23.85
CA ARG A 40 17.17 -0.08 -25.25
C ARG A 40 18.65 -0.41 -25.42
N ASP A 41 19.53 0.29 -24.70
CA ASP A 41 20.97 0.07 -24.79
C ASP A 41 21.49 -1.01 -23.83
N ARG A 42 20.60 -1.64 -23.05
CA ARG A 42 20.94 -2.57 -21.97
C ARG A 42 20.27 -3.94 -22.09
N LEU A 43 19.16 -4.03 -22.84
CA LEU A 43 18.34 -5.24 -22.96
C LEU A 43 18.02 -5.52 -24.44
N PRO A 44 17.90 -6.80 -24.83
CA PRO A 44 17.40 -7.19 -26.16
C PRO A 44 16.10 -6.46 -26.53
N MET A 45 15.98 -6.06 -27.79
CA MET A 45 14.81 -5.32 -28.30
C MET A 45 13.48 -6.04 -28.02
N ALA A 46 13.45 -7.37 -28.09
CA ALA A 46 12.27 -8.17 -27.77
C ALA A 46 11.78 -7.96 -26.31
N ILE A 47 12.69 -7.75 -25.36
CA ILE A 47 12.33 -7.46 -23.96
C ILE A 47 11.82 -6.02 -23.84
N CYS A 48 12.50 -5.07 -24.47
CA CYS A 48 12.11 -3.66 -24.46
C CYS A 48 10.77 -3.39 -25.15
N GLN A 49 10.36 -4.21 -26.12
CA GLN A 49 9.09 -4.07 -26.84
C GLN A 49 7.97 -4.95 -26.29
N ARG A 50 8.27 -5.87 -25.37
CA ARG A 50 7.26 -6.78 -24.80
C ARG A 50 6.09 -5.98 -24.20
N PRO A 51 4.84 -6.24 -24.60
CA PRO A 51 3.66 -5.64 -23.97
C PRO A 51 3.63 -5.95 -22.47
N LYS A 52 3.09 -5.02 -21.66
CA LYS A 52 2.90 -5.29 -20.23
C LYS A 52 1.85 -6.38 -20.07
N THR A 53 2.28 -7.61 -19.84
CA THR A 53 1.38 -8.68 -19.39
C THR A 53 0.96 -8.37 -17.95
N ALA A 54 -0.35 -8.35 -17.69
CA ALA A 54 -0.85 -8.30 -16.34
C ALA A 54 -0.37 -9.57 -15.58
N LEU A 55 -0.29 -9.47 -14.25
CA LEU A 55 -0.10 -10.66 -13.45
C LEU A 55 -1.29 -11.60 -13.72
N GLY A 56 -1.07 -12.92 -13.83
CA GLY A 56 -2.10 -13.91 -14.20
C GLY A 56 -3.25 -14.07 -13.20
N GLY A 57 -3.32 -13.22 -12.18
CA GLY A 57 -4.34 -13.15 -11.17
C GLY A 57 -4.03 -12.06 -10.15
N LEU A 58 -4.88 -11.94 -9.15
CA LEU A 58 -4.68 -11.04 -8.00
C LEU A 58 -4.41 -11.90 -6.76
N PRO A 59 -3.14 -12.13 -6.39
CA PRO A 59 -2.78 -13.05 -5.30
C PRO A 59 -3.48 -12.72 -3.99
N PHE A 60 -3.62 -11.43 -3.68
CA PHE A 60 -4.35 -10.96 -2.51
C PHE A 60 -5.83 -11.34 -2.55
N TYR A 61 -6.49 -11.20 -3.70
CA TYR A 61 -7.88 -11.60 -3.86
C TYR A 61 -8.06 -13.12 -3.71
N LEU A 62 -7.16 -13.91 -4.27
CA LEU A 62 -7.20 -15.37 -4.11
C LEU A 62 -6.95 -15.79 -2.65
N ALA A 63 -6.04 -15.13 -1.95
CA ALA A 63 -5.85 -15.33 -0.51
C ALA A 63 -7.10 -14.94 0.27
N LEU A 64 -7.71 -13.80 -0.08
CA LEU A 64 -8.93 -13.30 0.54
C LEU A 64 -10.11 -14.27 0.39
N GLN A 65 -10.30 -14.87 -0.79
CA GLN A 65 -11.35 -15.86 -1.00
C GLN A 65 -11.14 -17.14 -0.18
N ARG A 66 -9.89 -17.50 0.12
CA ARG A 66 -9.55 -18.75 0.84
C ARG A 66 -9.57 -18.57 2.35
N GLN A 67 -9.17 -17.39 2.84
CA GLN A 67 -8.91 -17.12 4.26
C GLN A 67 -9.90 -16.12 4.87
N GLY A 68 -10.72 -15.46 4.04
CA GLY A 68 -11.57 -14.35 4.46
C GLY A 68 -10.80 -13.04 4.62
N PHE A 69 -11.55 -11.94 4.74
CA PHE A 69 -10.96 -10.65 5.05
C PHE A 69 -10.55 -10.62 6.52
N PRO A 70 -9.33 -10.14 6.85
CA PRO A 70 -8.93 -10.00 8.24
C PRO A 70 -9.64 -8.79 8.86
N GLY A 71 -10.94 -8.89 9.11
CA GLY A 71 -11.77 -7.80 9.62
C GLY A 71 -11.36 -7.34 11.02
N GLU A 72 -10.80 -8.25 11.82
CA GLU A 72 -10.29 -7.99 13.17
C GLU A 72 -9.18 -6.94 13.20
N ILE A 73 -8.39 -6.83 12.13
CA ILE A 73 -7.33 -5.82 11.95
C ILE A 73 -7.89 -4.39 12.06
N PHE A 74 -9.16 -4.21 11.69
CA PHE A 74 -9.82 -2.92 11.61
C PHE A 74 -10.92 -2.75 12.66
N SER A 75 -10.95 -3.62 13.69
CA SER A 75 -11.79 -3.40 14.86
C SER A 75 -11.31 -2.18 15.64
N HIS A 76 -12.26 -1.43 16.21
CA HIS A 76 -12.03 -0.11 16.82
C HIS A 76 -11.03 -0.14 17.99
N GLU A 77 -10.88 -1.28 18.67
CA GLU A 77 -9.99 -1.45 19.81
C GLU A 77 -8.52 -1.67 19.42
N SER A 78 -8.24 -2.04 18.17
CA SER A 78 -6.93 -2.56 17.78
C SER A 78 -5.96 -1.53 17.21
N ASN A 79 -6.35 -0.30 16.86
CA ASN A 79 -5.44 0.63 16.17
C ASN A 79 -5.90 2.11 16.12
N SER A 80 -5.32 2.97 16.96
CA SER A 80 -5.59 4.41 16.90
C SER A 80 -4.91 5.12 15.71
N GLY A 81 -3.78 4.61 15.22
CA GLY A 81 -2.96 5.29 14.20
C GLY A 81 -3.48 5.18 12.76
N ILE A 82 -4.10 4.06 12.38
CA ILE A 82 -4.55 3.85 11.00
C ILE A 82 -5.80 4.67 10.63
N ASN A 83 -6.58 5.07 11.65
CA ASN A 83 -7.87 5.74 11.48
C ASN A 83 -7.74 7.14 10.89
N ALA A 84 -6.56 7.75 11.04
CA ALA A 84 -6.22 9.01 10.41
C ALA A 84 -6.09 8.90 8.88
N TYR A 85 -5.87 7.69 8.35
CA TYR A 85 -5.53 7.47 6.93
C TYR A 85 -6.55 6.60 6.19
N VAL A 86 -7.41 5.88 6.92
CA VAL A 86 -8.32 4.88 6.35
C VAL A 86 -9.72 5.06 6.91
N ASN A 87 -10.72 5.14 6.03
CA ASN A 87 -12.13 5.11 6.42
C ASN A 87 -12.52 3.68 6.84
N GLN A 88 -12.53 3.42 8.15
CA GLN A 88 -12.84 2.10 8.73
C GLN A 88 -14.22 1.58 8.33
N ARG A 89 -15.23 2.46 8.20
CA ARG A 89 -16.59 2.04 7.84
C ARG A 89 -16.63 1.44 6.45
N LEU A 90 -15.97 2.08 5.48
CA LEU A 90 -15.88 1.55 4.11
C LEU A 90 -15.13 0.21 4.07
N LEU A 91 -14.14 0.05 4.95
CA LEU A 91 -13.35 -1.17 5.03
C LEU A 91 -14.09 -2.33 5.71
N ALA A 92 -14.90 -2.05 6.74
CA ALA A 92 -15.76 -3.03 7.38
C ALA A 92 -16.86 -3.55 6.44
N ILE A 93 -17.44 -2.66 5.62
CA ILE A 93 -18.38 -3.05 4.56
C ILE A 93 -17.68 -3.94 3.52
N ALA A 94 -16.45 -3.59 3.14
CA ALA A 94 -15.64 -4.38 2.23
C ALA A 94 -15.26 -5.75 2.82
N ALA A 95 -15.01 -5.83 4.14
CA ALA A 95 -14.68 -7.06 4.84
C ALA A 95 -15.87 -8.04 4.95
N GLY A 96 -17.10 -7.52 5.09
CA GLY A 96 -18.32 -8.31 5.25
C GLY A 96 -18.99 -8.75 3.94
N SER A 97 -18.46 -8.33 2.78
CA SER A 97 -19.07 -8.56 1.47
C SER A 97 -18.13 -9.35 0.56
N SER A 98 -18.69 -10.13 -0.39
CA SER A 98 -17.89 -10.66 -1.50
C SER A 98 -17.42 -9.52 -2.39
N LEU A 99 -16.14 -9.14 -2.29
CA LEU A 99 -15.58 -8.02 -3.03
C LEU A 99 -15.25 -8.41 -4.48
N PRO A 100 -15.60 -7.59 -5.47
CA PRO A 100 -15.04 -7.68 -6.82
C PRO A 100 -13.49 -7.63 -6.79
N PRO A 101 -12.79 -8.33 -7.70
CA PRO A 101 -11.34 -8.48 -7.65
C PRO A 101 -10.56 -7.16 -7.58
N MET A 102 -10.97 -6.15 -8.34
CA MET A 102 -10.31 -4.83 -8.33
C MET A 102 -10.50 -4.08 -7.00
N LEU A 103 -11.66 -4.21 -6.37
CA LEU A 103 -11.92 -3.59 -5.07
C LEU A 103 -11.13 -4.29 -3.96
N ALA A 104 -11.07 -5.62 -4.00
CA ALA A 104 -10.21 -6.40 -3.11
C ALA A 104 -8.74 -5.96 -3.23
N TRP A 105 -8.24 -5.72 -4.45
CA TRP A 105 -6.89 -5.19 -4.65
C TRP A 105 -6.68 -3.81 -4.00
N GLY A 106 -7.71 -2.95 -3.99
CA GLY A 106 -7.68 -1.67 -3.29
C GLY A 106 -7.49 -1.82 -1.78
N CYS A 107 -8.11 -2.82 -1.17
CA CYS A 107 -8.01 -3.11 0.26
C CYS A 107 -6.63 -3.62 0.70
N LEU A 108 -5.75 -4.01 -0.23
CA LEU A 108 -4.37 -4.38 0.11
C LEU A 108 -3.61 -3.20 0.75
N ARG A 109 -3.90 -1.97 0.33
CA ARG A 109 -3.21 -0.77 0.85
C ARG A 109 -3.44 -0.55 2.35
N PRO A 110 -4.69 -0.48 2.86
CA PRO A 110 -4.92 -0.34 4.30
C PRO A 110 -4.41 -1.53 5.11
N VAL A 111 -4.50 -2.77 4.59
CA VAL A 111 -3.93 -3.95 5.26
C VAL A 111 -2.41 -3.84 5.36
N SER A 112 -1.74 -3.46 4.27
CA SER A 112 -0.28 -3.27 4.25
C SER A 112 0.17 -2.15 5.20
N LEU A 113 -0.60 -1.04 5.22
CA LEU A 113 -0.34 0.09 6.11
C LEU A 113 -0.47 -0.32 7.59
N HIS A 114 -1.50 -1.09 7.94
CA HIS A 114 -1.67 -1.60 9.31
C HIS A 114 -0.45 -2.40 9.78
N TYR A 115 -0.03 -3.40 8.99
CA TYR A 115 1.15 -4.20 9.35
C TYR A 115 2.43 -3.37 9.41
N TRP A 116 2.58 -2.38 8.53
CA TRP A 116 3.70 -1.45 8.58
C TRP A 116 3.69 -0.62 9.88
N LEU A 117 2.55 -0.02 10.23
CA LEU A 117 2.39 0.75 11.47
C LEU A 117 2.64 -0.13 12.71
N GLN A 118 2.12 -1.35 12.76
CA GLN A 118 2.42 -2.27 13.87
C GLN A 118 3.92 -2.57 13.97
N ARG A 119 4.58 -2.81 12.84
CA ARG A 119 5.99 -3.21 12.80
C ARG A 119 6.97 -2.09 13.13
N TYR A 120 6.64 -0.85 12.76
CA TYR A 120 7.55 0.30 12.82
C TYR A 120 7.09 1.41 13.77
N CYS A 121 5.79 1.55 14.00
CA CYS A 121 5.24 2.52 14.95
C CYS A 121 4.83 1.86 16.27
N GLY A 122 4.52 0.56 16.30
CA GLY A 122 4.22 -0.19 17.54
C GLY A 122 5.39 -0.33 18.51
N SER A 123 6.62 -0.03 18.07
CA SER A 123 7.83 -0.02 18.91
C SER A 123 8.20 1.36 19.46
N CYS A 124 7.51 2.41 19.03
CA CYS A 124 7.71 3.77 19.53
C CYS A 124 6.42 4.18 20.24
N GLY A 125 6.47 4.42 21.54
CA GLY A 125 5.35 4.82 22.40
C GLY A 125 4.76 6.19 22.04
N CYS A 126 4.29 6.35 20.81
CA CYS A 126 3.54 7.49 20.32
C CYS A 126 2.04 7.22 20.47
N VAL A 127 1.64 6.57 21.57
CA VAL A 127 0.25 6.66 22.04
C VAL A 127 0.15 8.01 22.73
N GLY A 128 -0.64 8.89 22.12
CA GLY A 128 -1.13 10.17 22.62
C GLY A 128 -0.47 10.72 23.89
N ARG A 129 0.28 11.81 23.72
CA ARG A 129 0.06 12.95 24.60
C ARG A 129 -1.42 13.30 24.46
N SER A 130 -2.23 12.79 25.38
CA SER A 130 -3.52 13.39 25.69
C SER A 130 -3.26 14.87 25.89
N ALA A 131 -3.76 15.69 24.98
CA ALA A 131 -3.95 17.09 25.29
C ALA A 131 -4.92 17.10 26.46
N SER A 132 -4.39 17.30 27.66
CA SER A 132 -5.16 17.74 28.82
C SER A 132 -5.88 19.00 28.38
N ALA A 133 -7.16 18.86 28.07
CA ALA A 133 -8.05 20.00 27.96
C ALA A 133 -8.18 20.54 29.39
N ASN A 134 -7.65 21.75 29.57
CA ASN A 134 -7.67 22.52 30.80
C ASN A 134 -9.04 22.42 31.48
N THR A 135 -9.05 21.96 32.72
CA THR A 135 -10.06 22.31 33.71
C THR A 135 -9.99 23.83 33.87
N VAL A 136 -10.96 24.54 33.31
CA VAL A 136 -11.22 25.93 33.66
C VAL A 136 -12.01 25.87 34.95
N ASP A 137 -11.32 26.09 36.07
CA ASP A 137 -11.93 26.52 37.32
C ASP A 137 -12.55 27.90 37.07
N SER A 138 -13.88 27.98 37.17
CA SER A 138 -14.60 29.23 37.30
C SER A 138 -15.26 29.25 38.67
N ASN A 139 -14.85 30.25 39.46
CA ASN A 139 -15.52 30.78 40.65
C ASN A 139 -17.04 30.93 40.47
#